data_AF-A0A6G0UEC0-F1
#
_entry.id   AF-A0A6G0UEC0-F1
#
_cell.length_a   1.000
_cell.length_b   1.000
_cell.length_c   1.000
_cell.angle_alpha   90.00
_cell.angle_beta   90.00
_cell.angle_gamma   90.00
#
_symmetry.space_group_name_H-M   'P 1'
#
loop_
_entity.id
_entity.type
_entity.pdbx_description
1 polymer ?
#
loop_
_entity_poly.entity_id
_entity_poly.type
_entity_poly.pdbx_seq_one_letter_code
_entity_poly.pdbx_strand_id
1 'polypeptide(L)'
;MTRIHPSTESGVDVEDPVPELKKDKGLQEVTFSPPVYDDEDEDVPKQTYELSMFEKIINYILCRADLATQKLDNKPVSLLDLFRFANRTDWLLVVMGIICTICAGISQPLLALIAGRLTNVLLVYPPRSTTFRDKAYENVYILVGAGVFYLFINFFQYFLFQTVCNRIVSRIKRHYVASIIRQNAGWFDKHHSGTLTTTLNDNIDRIREGIGEKLGLLLRGIVMLIASLIVSFIYEWRLSFVMLGITPACCFAMSLLSERMESITFKEFDDVGKAGAIAEEAILGVRTVQACNGQEEMVERYSAELAKGKKFGIQKGYWSGLLGGLFFFFLLLFIGIGNLYGAWLLKVGVFTNPGDIFVCIFSMLVGAYFLGLASPHLMAVLNARVAAATIYQTIDRVPKIDVYSNEGERPPNPVGRVVFKDVHFRYPSRKNVKVLNGLNLVVEPGQTVALAAENPRLSGF
;
A
#
# COMPACT_ATOMS: atom_id res chain seq x y z
N MET A 1 7.81 -54.20 10.85
CA MET A 1 6.56 -54.30 11.64
C MET A 1 5.62 -53.27 11.03
N THR A 2 4.66 -53.62 10.19
CA THR A 2 3.48 -54.45 10.52
C THR A 2 3.05 -55.25 9.29
N ARG A 3 2.90 -56.57 9.46
CA ARG A 3 2.36 -57.52 8.48
C ARG A 3 0.83 -57.46 8.51
N ILE A 4 0.17 -57.60 7.36
CA ILE A 4 -1.18 -58.19 7.28
C ILE A 4 -1.14 -59.24 6.17
N HIS A 5 -1.53 -60.46 6.53
CA HIS A 5 -1.55 -61.67 5.71
C HIS A 5 -2.68 -61.68 4.66
N PRO A 6 -2.55 -62.48 3.60
CA PRO A 6 -3.61 -62.72 2.61
C PRO A 6 -4.54 -63.86 3.06
N SER A 7 -5.81 -63.80 2.68
CA SER A 7 -6.77 -64.90 2.79
C SER A 7 -6.96 -65.58 1.42
N THR A 8 -6.55 -66.85 1.34
CA THR A 8 -7.15 -67.90 0.48
C THR A 8 -8.60 -68.13 0.94
N GLU A 9 -9.58 -68.60 0.16
CA GLU A 9 -9.61 -69.79 -0.70
C GLU A 9 -10.97 -69.87 -1.41
N SER A 10 -11.03 -70.35 -2.65
CA SER A 10 -11.98 -71.39 -3.13
C SER A 10 -12.01 -71.39 -4.67
N GLY A 11 -11.60 -72.51 -5.24
CA GLY A 11 -11.61 -72.75 -6.67
C GLY A 11 -12.98 -73.18 -7.18
N VAL A 12 -13.21 -72.91 -8.46
CA VAL A 12 -14.02 -73.74 -9.36
C VAL A 12 -13.35 -73.67 -10.72
N ASP A 13 -12.78 -74.80 -11.15
CA ASP A 13 -12.37 -75.05 -12.53
C ASP A 13 -13.62 -75.17 -13.41
N VAL A 14 -13.67 -74.39 -14.49
CA VAL A 14 -14.42 -74.73 -15.71
C VAL A 14 -13.61 -74.21 -16.89
N GLU A 15 -12.93 -75.12 -17.59
CA GLU A 15 -12.50 -74.93 -18.98
C GLU A 15 -13.74 -74.84 -19.88
N ASP A 16 -13.82 -73.81 -20.72
CA ASP A 16 -14.34 -73.89 -22.10
C ASP A 16 -14.14 -72.56 -22.86
N PRO A 17 -14.15 -72.56 -24.20
CA PRO A 17 -13.16 -71.86 -25.00
C PRO A 17 -13.49 -70.40 -25.35
N VAL A 18 -12.41 -69.68 -25.66
CA VAL A 18 -12.36 -68.34 -26.26
C VAL A 18 -13.41 -68.17 -27.37
N PRO A 19 -14.32 -67.19 -27.28
CA PRO A 19 -15.01 -66.69 -28.44
C PRO A 19 -14.13 -65.64 -29.13
N GLU A 20 -13.71 -65.93 -30.36
CA GLU A 20 -13.17 -64.93 -31.29
C GLU A 20 -14.15 -63.75 -31.40
N LEU A 21 -13.78 -62.61 -30.81
CA LEU A 21 -14.47 -61.34 -31.03
C LEU A 21 -14.03 -60.78 -32.37
N LYS A 22 -14.92 -61.02 -33.34
CA LYS A 22 -15.02 -60.42 -34.67
C LYS A 22 -14.35 -59.05 -34.80
N LYS A 23 -13.50 -58.97 -35.83
CA LYS A 23 -13.12 -57.73 -36.51
C LYS A 23 -14.35 -56.87 -36.84
N ASP A 24 -14.11 -55.57 -36.81
CA ASP A 24 -14.92 -54.49 -37.40
C ASP A 24 -16.25 -54.16 -36.74
N LYS A 25 -16.21 -53.18 -35.83
CA LYS A 25 -17.07 -52.00 -35.93
C LYS A 25 -16.22 -50.76 -35.69
N GLY A 26 -16.19 -49.90 -36.71
CA GLY A 26 -15.35 -48.71 -36.77
C GLY A 26 -15.47 -47.85 -35.52
N LEU A 27 -14.35 -47.65 -34.84
CA LEU A 27 -14.13 -46.48 -34.02
C LEU A 27 -14.22 -45.28 -34.95
N GLN A 28 -15.34 -44.55 -34.89
CA GLN A 28 -15.40 -43.20 -35.46
C GLN A 28 -14.22 -42.43 -34.87
N GLU A 29 -13.24 -42.10 -35.71
CA GLU A 29 -12.27 -41.05 -35.38
C GLU A 29 -13.07 -39.77 -35.18
N VAL A 30 -13.39 -39.45 -33.92
CA VAL A 30 -13.81 -38.10 -33.56
C VAL A 30 -12.63 -37.22 -33.94
N THR A 31 -12.78 -36.54 -35.08
CA THR A 31 -11.80 -35.58 -35.57
C THR A 31 -11.88 -34.38 -34.64
N PHE A 32 -11.11 -34.42 -33.55
CA PHE A 32 -10.87 -33.25 -32.74
C PHE A 32 -10.03 -32.29 -33.59
N SER A 33 -10.68 -31.25 -34.12
CA SER A 33 -9.96 -30.03 -34.49
C SER A 33 -9.37 -29.48 -33.20
N PRO A 34 -8.04 -29.48 -33.01
CA PRO A 34 -7.47 -28.88 -31.82
C PRO A 34 -7.83 -27.39 -31.85
N PRO A 35 -8.42 -26.82 -30.78
CA PRO A 35 -8.40 -25.38 -30.64
C PRO A 35 -6.93 -24.94 -30.68
N VAL A 36 -6.60 -24.09 -31.65
CA VAL A 36 -5.31 -23.40 -31.68
C VAL A 36 -5.33 -22.45 -30.49
N TYR A 37 -4.71 -22.87 -29.39
CA TYR A 37 -4.50 -22.00 -28.25
C TYR A 37 -3.32 -21.08 -28.58
N ASP A 38 -3.63 -19.94 -29.20
CA ASP A 38 -2.66 -18.86 -29.29
C ASP A 38 -2.43 -18.29 -27.87
N ASP A 39 -1.21 -18.46 -27.35
CA ASP A 39 -0.69 -17.85 -26.13
C ASP A 39 -0.42 -16.33 -26.34
N GLU A 40 -1.40 -15.62 -26.90
CA GLU A 40 -1.33 -14.18 -27.20
C GLU A 40 -1.73 -13.28 -26.01
N ASP A 41 -2.13 -13.84 -24.86
CA ASP A 41 -2.78 -13.08 -23.76
C ASP A 41 -1.91 -12.04 -23.02
N GLU A 42 -0.66 -11.81 -23.43
CA GLU A 42 0.18 -10.77 -22.83
C GLU A 42 0.84 -9.83 -23.83
N ASP A 43 0.49 -9.90 -25.13
CA ASP A 43 0.76 -8.80 -26.05
C ASP A 43 -0.34 -7.71 -25.95
N VAL A 44 -1.08 -7.66 -24.83
CA VAL A 44 -1.75 -6.43 -24.42
C VAL A 44 -0.65 -5.44 -24.06
N PRO A 45 -0.46 -4.35 -24.82
CA PRO A 45 0.59 -3.39 -24.52
C PRO A 45 0.43 -2.94 -23.07
N LYS A 46 1.51 -2.99 -22.27
CA LYS A 46 1.54 -2.42 -20.91
C LYS A 46 0.96 -1.01 -21.00
N GLN A 47 -0.30 -0.84 -20.62
CA GLN A 47 -0.97 0.45 -20.64
C GLN A 47 -0.36 1.27 -19.53
N THR A 48 0.69 2.01 -19.86
CA THR A 48 1.33 2.93 -18.92
C THR A 48 0.33 4.05 -18.67
N TYR A 49 -0.22 4.08 -17.46
CA TYR A 49 -1.20 5.07 -17.07
C TYR A 49 -0.48 6.36 -16.69
N GLU A 50 -0.83 7.45 -17.36
CA GLU A 50 -0.48 8.78 -16.89
C GLU A 50 -1.48 9.25 -15.83
N LEU A 51 -0.95 9.84 -14.76
CA LEU A 51 -1.74 10.41 -13.68
C LEU A 51 -2.77 11.41 -14.20
N SER A 52 -3.96 11.40 -13.57
CA SER A 52 -5.03 12.34 -13.89
C SER A 52 -4.58 13.79 -13.65
N MET A 53 -5.18 14.76 -14.35
CA MET A 53 -4.88 16.18 -14.17
C MET A 53 -5.03 16.63 -12.70
N PHE A 54 -6.02 16.10 -11.99
CA PHE A 54 -6.23 16.36 -10.56
C PHE A 54 -5.08 15.82 -9.69
N GLU A 55 -4.57 14.63 -10.01
CA GLU A 55 -3.44 14.01 -9.29
C GLU A 55 -2.14 14.74 -9.59
N LYS A 56 -1.95 15.20 -10.84
CA LYS A 56 -0.84 16.10 -11.23
C LYS A 56 -0.89 17.42 -10.47
N ILE A 57 -2.07 18.03 -10.33
CA ILE A 57 -2.26 19.27 -9.55
C ILE A 57 -1.97 19.05 -8.07
N ILE A 58 -2.46 17.96 -7.46
CA ILE A 58 -2.14 17.61 -6.07
C ILE A 58 -0.63 17.46 -5.89
N ASN A 59 0.02 16.68 -6.75
CA ASN A 59 1.45 16.47 -6.67
C ASN A 59 2.23 17.79 -6.84
N TYR A 60 1.76 18.68 -7.71
CA TYR A 60 2.35 20.01 -7.88
C TYR A 60 2.14 20.91 -6.65
N ILE A 61 0.93 20.90 -6.06
CA ILE A 61 0.62 21.62 -4.80
C ILE A 61 1.49 21.11 -3.64
N LEU A 62 1.76 19.81 -3.61
CA LEU A 62 2.66 19.18 -2.63
C LEU A 62 4.15 19.36 -2.96
N CYS A 63 4.48 20.20 -3.95
CA CYS A 63 5.81 20.46 -4.51
C CYS A 63 6.49 19.26 -5.18
N ARG A 64 5.85 18.08 -5.23
CA ARG A 64 6.37 16.83 -5.78
C ARG A 64 6.15 16.70 -7.29
N ALA A 65 6.78 17.55 -8.08
CA ALA A 65 6.68 17.50 -9.55
C ALA A 65 7.16 16.16 -10.14
N ASP A 66 8.14 15.51 -9.50
CA ASP A 66 8.75 14.25 -9.96
C ASP A 66 7.74 13.08 -9.98
N LEU A 67 6.81 13.07 -9.02
CA LEU A 67 5.75 12.05 -8.94
C LEU A 67 4.61 12.33 -9.93
N ALA A 68 4.43 13.58 -10.38
CA ALA A 68 3.41 13.95 -11.36
C ALA A 68 3.71 13.44 -12.78
N THR A 69 4.97 13.11 -13.07
CA THR A 69 5.45 12.62 -14.37
C THR A 69 5.71 11.10 -14.39
N GLN A 70 5.58 10.42 -13.25
CA GLN A 70 5.79 8.98 -13.18
C GLN A 70 4.67 8.23 -13.93
N LYS A 71 5.07 7.35 -14.85
CA LYS A 71 4.15 6.44 -15.54
C LYS A 71 3.93 5.20 -14.68
N LEU A 72 2.67 4.90 -14.38
CA LEU A 72 2.29 3.74 -13.58
C LEU A 72 2.00 2.55 -14.50
N ASP A 73 2.46 1.35 -14.14
CA ASP A 73 2.21 0.13 -14.91
C ASP A 73 0.72 -0.23 -14.96
N ASN A 74 -0.03 0.14 -13.92
CA ASN A 74 -1.45 -0.14 -13.77
C ASN A 74 -2.23 1.11 -13.37
N LYS A 75 -3.46 1.22 -13.85
CA LYS A 75 -4.38 2.29 -13.43
C LYS A 75 -4.66 2.17 -11.92
N PRO A 76 -4.41 3.21 -11.10
CA PRO A 76 -4.67 3.15 -9.68
C PRO A 76 -6.16 2.94 -9.43
N VAL A 77 -6.51 2.02 -8.52
CA VAL A 77 -7.91 1.72 -8.19
C VAL A 77 -8.59 2.94 -7.57
N SER A 78 -9.91 3.04 -7.68
CA SER A 78 -10.63 4.13 -7.01
C SER A 78 -10.57 3.95 -5.49
N LEU A 79 -10.83 5.03 -4.72
CA LEU A 79 -10.87 4.94 -3.26
C LEU A 79 -11.95 3.98 -2.77
N LEU A 80 -13.07 3.84 -3.49
CA LEU A 80 -14.14 2.90 -3.13
C LEU A 80 -13.75 1.45 -3.48
N ASP A 81 -13.07 1.25 -4.60
CA ASP A 81 -12.56 -0.08 -4.99
C ASP A 81 -11.50 -0.60 -4.01
N LEU A 82 -10.78 0.30 -3.33
CA LEU A 82 -9.88 -0.05 -2.24
C LEU A 82 -10.62 -0.83 -1.12
N PHE A 83 -11.91 -0.57 -0.94
CA PHE A 83 -12.81 -1.25 -0.01
C PHE A 83 -13.68 -2.33 -0.68
N ARG A 84 -13.37 -2.81 -1.90
CA ARG A 84 -14.16 -3.82 -2.63
C ARG A 84 -14.46 -5.09 -1.83
N PHE A 85 -13.54 -5.51 -0.95
CA PHE A 85 -13.70 -6.69 -0.10
C PHE A 85 -14.35 -6.39 1.27
N ALA A 86 -14.89 -5.19 1.48
CA ALA A 86 -15.59 -4.82 2.71
C ALA A 86 -17.02 -5.38 2.74
N ASN A 87 -17.39 -6.02 3.86
CA ASN A 87 -18.75 -6.49 4.08
C ASN A 87 -19.64 -5.36 4.62
N ARG A 88 -20.96 -5.59 4.70
CA ARG A 88 -21.91 -4.63 5.31
C ARG A 88 -21.51 -4.21 6.73
N THR A 89 -21.04 -5.15 7.54
CA THR A 89 -20.54 -4.86 8.90
C THR A 89 -19.30 -3.97 8.90
N ASP A 90 -18.43 -4.13 7.90
CA ASP A 90 -17.20 -3.36 7.82
C ASP A 90 -17.51 -1.94 7.33
N TRP A 91 -18.46 -1.78 6.41
CA TRP A 91 -19.01 -0.47 6.04
C TRP A 91 -19.64 0.27 7.23
N LEU A 92 -20.39 -0.43 8.09
CA LEU A 92 -20.90 0.19 9.33
C LEU A 92 -19.77 0.69 10.24
N LEU A 93 -18.71 -0.11 10.41
CA LEU A 93 -17.53 0.29 11.18
C LEU A 93 -16.79 1.49 10.55
N VAL A 94 -16.68 1.54 9.21
CA VAL A 94 -16.10 2.68 8.49
C VAL A 94 -16.92 3.95 8.71
N VAL A 95 -18.25 3.87 8.59
CA VAL A 95 -19.14 5.02 8.82
C VAL A 95 -19.03 5.52 10.26
N MET A 96 -19.02 4.63 11.25
CA MET A 96 -18.78 5.01 12.65
C MET A 96 -17.39 5.64 12.84
N GLY A 97 -16.36 5.08 12.19
CA GLY A 97 -15.00 5.65 12.21
C GLY A 97 -14.94 7.04 11.60
N ILE A 98 -15.66 7.29 10.50
CA ILE A 98 -15.79 8.61 9.86
C ILE A 98 -16.48 9.60 10.79
N ILE A 99 -17.56 9.21 11.46
CA ILE A 99 -18.24 10.06 12.45
C ILE A 99 -17.30 10.42 13.59
N CYS A 100 -16.60 9.44 14.18
CA CYS A 100 -15.58 9.68 15.20
C CYS A 100 -14.47 10.61 14.69
N THR A 101 -14.04 10.44 13.43
CA THR A 101 -13.05 11.31 12.78
C THR A 101 -13.51 12.76 12.68
N ILE A 102 -14.77 12.98 12.30
CA ILE A 102 -15.36 14.31 12.21
C ILE A 102 -15.40 14.95 13.62
N CYS A 103 -15.87 14.21 14.62
CA CYS A 103 -15.89 14.68 16.00
C CYS A 103 -14.48 14.98 16.53
N ALA A 104 -13.49 14.13 16.24
CA ALA A 104 -12.09 14.33 16.63
C ALA A 104 -11.47 15.57 15.97
N GLY A 105 -11.82 15.82 14.71
CA GLY A 105 -11.39 17.00 13.96
C GLY A 105 -11.96 18.29 14.54
N ILE A 106 -13.26 18.32 14.85
CA ILE A 106 -13.92 19.50 15.45
C ILE A 106 -13.44 19.75 16.89
N SER A 107 -13.08 18.69 17.63
CA SER A 107 -12.62 18.80 19.01
C SER A 107 -11.29 19.54 19.18
N GLN A 108 -10.45 19.63 18.15
CA GLN A 108 -9.16 20.33 18.26
C GLN A 108 -9.32 21.87 18.32
N PRO A 109 -10.07 22.53 17.42
CA PRO A 109 -10.43 23.94 17.58
C PRO A 109 -11.17 24.24 18.89
N LEU A 110 -11.93 23.28 19.43
CA LEU A 110 -12.57 23.43 20.74
C LEU A 110 -11.55 23.65 21.88
N LEU A 111 -10.36 23.04 21.79
CA LEU A 111 -9.29 23.29 22.75
C LEU A 111 -8.80 24.75 22.69
N ALA A 112 -8.72 25.33 21.49
CA ALA A 112 -8.38 26.75 21.32
C ALA A 112 -9.46 27.66 21.92
N LEU A 113 -10.74 27.30 21.81
CA LEU A 113 -11.85 28.00 22.48
C LEU A 113 -11.72 27.98 24.00
N ILE A 114 -11.44 26.80 24.58
CA ILE A 114 -11.25 26.64 26.03
C ILE A 114 -10.02 27.46 26.48
N ALA A 115 -8.93 27.42 25.72
CA ALA A 115 -7.74 28.22 26.02
C ALA A 115 -8.04 29.72 26.01
N GLY A 116 -8.80 30.22 25.04
CA GLY A 116 -9.21 31.62 25.01
C GLY A 116 -10.10 32.01 26.19
N ARG A 117 -11.05 31.15 26.58
CA ARG A 117 -11.86 31.37 27.79
C ARG A 117 -11.00 31.43 29.06
N LEU A 118 -10.01 30.55 29.18
CA LEU A 118 -9.08 30.57 30.31
C LEU A 118 -8.26 31.86 30.33
N THR A 119 -7.76 32.30 29.17
CA THR A 119 -7.04 33.57 29.04
C THR A 119 -7.90 34.77 29.43
N ASN A 120 -9.18 34.78 29.07
CA ASN A 120 -10.13 35.80 29.55
C ASN A 120 -10.24 35.80 31.08
N VAL A 121 -10.33 34.63 31.71
CA VAL A 121 -10.39 34.55 33.17
C VAL A 121 -9.13 35.11 33.82
N LEU A 122 -7.95 34.76 33.28
CA LEU A 122 -6.65 35.18 33.80
C LEU A 122 -6.36 36.68 33.62
N LEU A 123 -6.86 37.30 32.54
CA LEU A 123 -6.55 38.70 32.21
C LEU A 123 -7.60 39.70 32.70
N VAL A 124 -8.87 39.30 32.80
CA VAL A 124 -9.98 40.22 33.14
C VAL A 124 -10.28 40.22 34.64
N TYR A 125 -10.19 39.06 35.31
CA TYR A 125 -10.61 38.94 36.70
C TYR A 125 -9.43 39.03 37.66
N PRO A 126 -9.56 39.78 38.77
CA PRO A 126 -8.48 39.91 39.73
C PRO A 126 -8.22 38.57 40.45
N PRO A 127 -6.95 38.15 40.65
CA PRO A 127 -6.58 36.79 41.10
C PRO A 127 -7.17 36.36 42.46
N ARG A 128 -7.56 37.31 43.31
CA ARG A 128 -8.10 37.04 44.66
C ARG A 128 -9.62 37.13 44.75
N SER A 129 -10.33 37.36 43.64
CA SER A 129 -11.78 37.41 43.65
C SER A 129 -12.41 36.02 43.70
N THR A 130 -13.57 35.91 44.34
CA THR A 130 -14.37 34.68 44.33
C THR A 130 -14.85 34.33 42.92
N THR A 131 -15.17 35.35 42.11
CA THR A 131 -15.58 35.21 40.71
C THR A 131 -14.47 34.63 39.82
N PHE A 132 -13.21 35.00 40.04
CA PHE A 132 -12.05 34.37 39.38
C PHE A 132 -12.01 32.88 39.69
N ARG A 133 -12.15 32.50 40.97
CA ARG A 133 -12.09 31.10 41.40
C ARG A 133 -13.22 30.26 40.79
N ASP A 134 -14.44 30.77 40.80
CA ASP A 134 -15.60 30.04 40.27
C ASP A 134 -15.49 29.85 38.75
N LYS A 135 -15.07 30.89 38.03
CA LYS A 135 -14.82 30.83 36.58
C LYS A 135 -13.62 29.96 36.21
N ALA A 136 -12.57 29.94 37.03
CA ALA A 136 -11.43 29.06 36.83
C ALA A 136 -11.84 27.58 36.98
N TYR A 137 -12.57 27.23 38.04
CA TYR A 137 -13.06 25.86 38.22
C TYR A 137 -14.03 25.42 37.12
N GLU A 138 -14.93 26.31 36.66
CA GLU A 138 -15.79 26.05 35.50
C GLU A 138 -14.97 25.63 34.27
N ASN A 139 -13.91 26.37 33.94
CA ASN A 139 -13.05 26.05 32.80
C ASN A 139 -12.22 24.77 33.00
N VAL A 140 -11.78 24.48 34.24
CA VAL A 140 -11.08 23.22 34.55
C VAL A 140 -12.01 22.02 34.36
N TYR A 141 -13.26 22.08 34.82
CA TYR A 141 -14.24 21.00 34.61
C TYR A 141 -14.55 20.80 33.13
N ILE A 142 -14.68 21.89 32.37
CA ILE A 142 -14.87 21.83 30.91
C ILE A 142 -13.65 21.19 30.22
N LEU A 143 -12.43 21.57 30.62
CA LEU A 143 -11.20 21.02 30.05
C LEU A 143 -11.06 19.53 30.35
N VAL A 144 -11.34 19.09 31.57
CA VAL A 144 -11.32 17.67 31.95
C VAL A 144 -12.38 16.90 31.18
N GLY A 145 -13.61 17.41 31.09
CA GLY A 145 -14.69 16.79 30.32
C GLY A 145 -14.35 16.65 28.82
N ALA A 146 -13.81 17.71 28.22
CA ALA A 146 -13.36 17.71 26.84
C ALA A 146 -12.18 16.74 26.61
N GLY A 147 -11.23 16.66 27.55
CA GLY A 147 -10.10 15.74 27.50
C GLY A 147 -10.53 14.28 27.55
N VAL A 148 -11.45 13.93 28.45
CA VAL A 148 -12.02 12.58 28.55
C VAL A 148 -12.79 12.23 27.27
N PHE A 149 -13.63 13.13 26.79
CA PHE A 149 -14.36 12.95 25.53
C PHE A 149 -13.42 12.74 24.33
N TYR A 150 -12.37 13.55 24.24
CA TYR A 150 -11.36 13.44 23.19
C TYR A 150 -10.61 12.10 23.26
N LEU A 151 -10.24 11.63 24.46
CA LEU A 151 -9.60 10.33 24.65
C LEU A 151 -10.46 9.20 24.10
N PHE A 152 -11.75 9.15 24.46
CA PHE A 152 -12.66 8.11 23.98
C PHE A 152 -12.84 8.16 22.47
N ILE A 153 -13.06 9.35 21.89
CA ILE A 153 -13.25 9.48 20.44
C ILE A 153 -12.02 9.02 19.67
N ASN A 154 -10.81 9.43 20.10
CA ASN A 154 -9.58 9.04 19.41
C ASN A 154 -9.34 7.54 19.52
N PHE A 155 -9.59 6.95 20.70
CA PHE A 155 -9.51 5.51 20.90
C PHE A 155 -10.46 4.76 19.96
N PHE A 156 -11.74 5.14 19.93
CA PHE A 156 -12.73 4.51 19.05
C PHE A 156 -12.42 4.73 17.57
N GLN A 157 -12.00 5.94 17.18
CA GLN A 157 -11.57 6.22 15.81
C GLN A 157 -10.47 5.25 15.39
N TYR A 158 -9.39 5.15 16.16
CA TYR A 158 -8.26 4.28 15.87
C TYR A 158 -8.68 2.80 15.84
N PHE A 159 -9.42 2.36 16.86
CA PHE A 159 -9.88 0.98 17.00
C PHE A 159 -10.76 0.54 15.83
N LEU A 160 -11.70 1.38 15.38
CA LEU A 160 -12.61 1.08 14.28
C LEU A 160 -11.87 0.96 12.94
N PHE A 161 -11.04 1.94 12.59
CA PHE A 161 -10.26 1.90 11.35
C PHE A 161 -9.29 0.72 11.32
N GLN A 162 -8.60 0.46 12.43
CA GLN A 162 -7.64 -0.65 12.50
C GLN A 162 -8.33 -2.01 12.40
N THR A 163 -9.50 -2.17 13.03
CA THR A 163 -10.28 -3.41 12.94
C THR A 163 -10.77 -3.67 11.52
N VAL A 164 -11.30 -2.65 10.85
CA VAL A 164 -11.74 -2.76 9.44
C VAL A 164 -10.56 -3.09 8.53
N CYS A 165 -9.45 -2.37 8.68
CA CYS A 165 -8.24 -2.57 7.89
C CYS A 165 -7.75 -4.03 7.99
N ASN A 166 -7.61 -4.56 9.20
CA ASN A 166 -7.17 -5.95 9.42
C ASN A 166 -8.12 -6.98 8.76
N ARG A 167 -9.44 -6.76 8.83
CA ARG A 167 -10.43 -7.65 8.21
C ARG A 167 -10.35 -7.63 6.68
N ILE A 168 -10.28 -6.45 6.08
CA ILE A 168 -10.19 -6.27 4.62
C ILE A 168 -8.88 -6.88 4.11
N VAL A 169 -7.75 -6.53 4.75
CA VAL A 169 -6.43 -7.07 4.39
C VAL A 169 -6.40 -8.59 4.47
N SER A 170 -6.99 -9.20 5.50
CA SER A 170 -7.07 -10.66 5.62
C SER A 170 -7.85 -11.29 4.46
N ARG A 171 -8.96 -10.69 4.02
CA ARG A 171 -9.73 -11.18 2.86
C ARG A 171 -8.95 -11.01 1.55
N ILE A 172 -8.31 -9.85 1.34
CA ILE A 172 -7.47 -9.62 0.16
C ILE A 172 -6.37 -10.70 0.09
N LYS A 173 -5.65 -10.97 1.19
CA LYS A 173 -4.62 -12.02 1.23
C LYS A 173 -5.18 -13.39 0.83
N ARG A 174 -6.36 -13.78 1.33
CA ARG A 174 -7.00 -15.06 0.98
C ARG A 174 -7.35 -15.13 -0.52
N HIS A 175 -7.98 -14.09 -1.07
CA HIS A 175 -8.34 -14.07 -2.49
C HIS A 175 -7.12 -14.03 -3.41
N TYR A 176 -6.07 -13.30 -3.02
CA TYR A 176 -4.83 -13.25 -3.79
C TYR A 176 -4.13 -14.60 -3.83
N VAL A 177 -3.96 -15.27 -2.68
CA VAL A 177 -3.37 -16.62 -2.63
C VAL A 177 -4.22 -17.63 -3.42
N ALA A 178 -5.55 -17.58 -3.28
CA ALA A 178 -6.44 -18.43 -4.06
C ALA A 178 -6.31 -18.19 -5.57
N SER A 179 -6.17 -16.93 -5.99
CA SER A 179 -5.96 -16.60 -7.41
C SER A 179 -4.60 -17.09 -7.91
N ILE A 180 -3.52 -16.94 -7.13
CA ILE A 180 -2.19 -17.45 -7.51
C ILE A 180 -2.25 -18.95 -7.77
N ILE A 181 -2.84 -19.74 -6.86
CA ILE A 181 -2.91 -21.20 -6.99
C ILE A 181 -3.77 -21.63 -8.19
N ARG A 182 -4.69 -20.78 -8.65
CA ARG A 182 -5.50 -21.02 -9.85
C ARG A 182 -4.76 -20.76 -11.16
N GLN A 183 -3.64 -20.03 -11.16
CA GLN A 183 -2.94 -19.65 -12.39
C GLN A 183 -2.31 -20.85 -13.12
N ASN A 184 -2.21 -20.75 -14.44
CA ASN A 184 -1.62 -21.78 -15.30
C ASN A 184 -0.09 -21.78 -15.25
N ALA A 185 0.54 -22.92 -15.58
CA ALA A 185 1.99 -23.09 -15.51
C ALA A 185 2.78 -22.04 -16.32
N GLY A 186 2.29 -21.67 -17.52
CA GLY A 186 2.93 -20.64 -18.35
C GLY A 186 2.98 -19.24 -17.72
N TRP A 187 2.10 -18.95 -16.75
CA TRP A 187 2.17 -17.70 -15.99
C TRP A 187 3.29 -17.73 -14.94
N PHE A 188 3.50 -18.89 -14.30
CA PHE A 188 4.60 -19.10 -13.35
C PHE A 188 5.99 -19.14 -14.04
N ASP A 189 6.06 -19.54 -15.31
CA ASP A 189 7.30 -19.44 -16.11
C ASP A 189 7.78 -17.98 -16.28
N LYS A 190 6.87 -17.00 -16.17
CA LYS A 190 7.18 -15.56 -16.24
C LYS A 190 7.26 -14.92 -14.85
N HIS A 191 6.48 -15.43 -13.89
CA HIS A 191 6.37 -14.87 -12.54
C HIS A 191 7.05 -15.79 -11.50
N HIS A 192 8.27 -15.43 -11.13
CA HIS A 192 9.05 -16.17 -10.15
C HIS A 192 8.40 -16.12 -8.75
N SER A 193 8.41 -17.25 -8.03
CA SER A 193 7.78 -17.41 -6.71
C SER A 193 8.30 -16.42 -5.66
N GLY A 194 9.59 -16.06 -5.72
CA GLY A 194 10.20 -15.04 -4.85
C GLY A 194 9.54 -13.67 -5.06
N THR A 195 9.44 -13.22 -6.31
CA THR A 195 8.80 -11.95 -6.66
C THR A 195 7.33 -11.92 -6.23
N LEU A 196 6.59 -13.01 -6.37
CA LEU A 196 5.19 -13.10 -5.93
C LEU A 196 5.03 -12.95 -4.42
N THR A 197 5.94 -13.55 -3.65
CA THR A 197 5.93 -13.47 -2.18
C THR A 197 6.25 -12.05 -1.71
N THR A 198 7.27 -11.42 -2.30
CA THR A 198 7.61 -10.02 -2.00
C THR A 198 6.49 -9.07 -2.43
N THR A 199 5.93 -9.26 -3.63
CA THR A 199 4.80 -8.48 -4.15
C THR A 199 3.59 -8.59 -3.24
N LEU A 200 3.31 -9.77 -2.69
CA LEU A 200 2.23 -9.96 -1.72
C LEU A 200 2.48 -9.18 -0.43
N ASN A 201 3.65 -9.33 0.19
CA ASN A 201 3.91 -8.68 1.47
C ASN A 201 3.97 -7.14 1.32
N ASP A 202 4.78 -6.64 0.39
CA ASP A 202 5.00 -5.20 0.22
C ASP A 202 3.72 -4.47 -0.19
N ASN A 203 2.98 -4.98 -1.18
CA ASN A 203 1.76 -4.31 -1.62
C ASN A 203 0.66 -4.41 -0.58
N ILE A 204 0.53 -5.52 0.13
CA ILE A 204 -0.48 -5.62 1.19
C ILE A 204 -0.15 -4.68 2.36
N ASP A 205 1.13 -4.53 2.72
CA ASP A 205 1.51 -3.60 3.77
C ASP A 205 1.26 -2.14 3.35
N ARG A 206 1.53 -1.77 2.09
CA ARG A 206 1.14 -0.45 1.53
C ARG A 206 -0.36 -0.24 1.56
N ILE A 207 -1.16 -1.25 1.20
CA ILE A 207 -2.64 -1.20 1.26
C ILE A 207 -3.10 -1.02 2.71
N ARG A 208 -2.51 -1.77 3.65
CA ARG A 208 -2.82 -1.68 5.08
C ARG A 208 -2.51 -0.30 5.64
N GLU A 209 -1.39 0.30 5.25
CA GLU A 209 -0.99 1.64 5.69
C GLU A 209 -1.98 2.70 5.19
N GLY A 210 -2.38 2.64 3.91
CA GLY A 210 -3.33 3.60 3.34
C GLY A 210 -4.77 3.45 3.83
N ILE A 211 -5.32 2.22 3.89
CA ILE A 211 -6.71 1.96 4.36
C ILE A 211 -6.84 2.16 5.88
N GLY A 212 -5.76 1.97 6.63
CA GLY A 212 -5.76 2.00 8.09
C GLY A 212 -5.88 3.41 8.68
N GLU A 213 -5.02 3.73 9.63
CA GLU A 213 -5.08 5.00 10.36
C GLU A 213 -4.89 6.23 9.47
N LYS A 214 -4.12 6.14 8.37
CA LYS A 214 -3.72 7.30 7.56
C LYS A 214 -4.91 7.93 6.85
N LEU A 215 -5.86 7.13 6.36
CA LEU A 215 -7.11 7.64 5.79
C LEU A 215 -7.93 8.42 6.84
N GLY A 216 -8.03 7.88 8.06
CA GLY A 216 -8.70 8.55 9.17
C GLY A 216 -8.02 9.87 9.55
N LEU A 217 -6.68 9.89 9.60
CA LEU A 217 -5.89 11.09 9.88
C LEU A 217 -6.02 12.15 8.76
N LEU A 218 -6.05 11.73 7.50
CA LEU A 218 -6.27 12.63 6.36
C LEU A 218 -7.64 13.30 6.45
N LEU A 219 -8.71 12.51 6.62
CA LEU A 219 -10.06 13.03 6.75
C LEU A 219 -10.20 13.94 7.97
N ARG A 220 -9.57 13.56 9.08
CA ARG A 220 -9.50 14.39 10.29
C ARG A 220 -8.87 15.74 9.99
N GLY A 221 -7.73 15.75 9.30
CA GLY A 221 -7.01 16.96 8.92
C GLY A 221 -7.88 17.90 8.10
N ILE A 222 -8.63 17.37 7.12
CA ILE A 222 -9.57 18.15 6.31
C ILE A 222 -10.67 18.77 7.16
N VAL A 223 -11.33 17.96 8.01
CA VAL A 223 -12.41 18.45 8.90
C VAL A 223 -11.87 19.51 9.85
N MET A 224 -10.70 19.27 10.43
CA MET A 224 -10.10 20.16 11.39
C MET A 224 -9.66 21.48 10.75
N LEU A 225 -9.13 21.45 9.51
CA LEU A 225 -8.84 22.67 8.74
C LEU A 225 -10.12 23.48 8.50
N ILE A 226 -11.18 22.84 8.01
CA ILE A 226 -12.47 23.51 7.78
C ILE A 226 -13.03 24.10 9.09
N ALA A 227 -13.04 23.31 10.18
CA ALA A 227 -13.52 23.76 11.48
C ALA A 227 -12.68 24.92 12.03
N SER A 228 -11.35 24.87 11.90
CA SER A 228 -10.46 25.93 12.37
C SER A 228 -10.64 27.25 11.61
N LEU A 229 -10.86 27.18 10.29
CA LEU A 229 -11.17 28.35 9.47
C LEU A 229 -12.50 28.95 9.90
N ILE A 230 -13.56 28.13 10.01
CA ILE A 230 -14.89 28.57 10.42
C ILE A 230 -14.83 29.26 11.80
N VAL A 231 -14.21 28.63 12.79
CA VAL A 231 -14.08 29.21 14.14
C VAL A 231 -13.34 30.55 14.10
N SER A 232 -12.22 30.63 13.38
CA SER A 232 -11.45 31.87 13.29
C SER A 232 -12.25 33.00 12.63
N PHE A 233 -12.94 32.71 11.52
CA PHE A 233 -13.76 33.70 10.80
C PHE A 233 -15.00 34.16 11.58
N ILE A 234 -15.60 33.28 12.40
CA ILE A 234 -16.73 33.64 13.27
C ILE A 234 -16.30 34.63 14.36
N TYR A 235 -15.12 34.43 14.95
CA TYR A 235 -14.63 35.29 16.02
C TYR A 235 -14.22 36.66 15.52
N GLU A 236 -13.36 36.72 14.49
CA GLU A 236 -13.00 37.99 13.84
C GLU A 236 -12.44 37.74 12.45
N TRP A 237 -13.18 38.19 11.44
CA TRP A 237 -12.80 38.02 10.03
C TRP A 237 -11.56 38.84 9.65
N ARG A 238 -11.36 40.03 10.25
CA ARG A 238 -10.21 40.91 9.94
C ARG A 238 -8.89 40.27 10.32
N LEU A 239 -8.80 39.74 11.55
CA LEU A 239 -7.62 39.04 12.04
C LEU A 239 -7.39 37.74 11.25
N SER A 240 -8.46 37.01 10.95
CA SER A 240 -8.40 35.78 10.16
C SER A 240 -7.81 35.98 8.77
N PHE A 241 -8.14 37.07 8.06
CA PHE A 241 -7.54 37.37 6.74
C PHE A 241 -6.04 37.62 6.81
N VAL A 242 -5.57 38.35 7.84
CA VAL A 242 -4.13 38.60 8.04
C VAL A 242 -3.41 37.27 8.29
N MET A 243 -3.99 36.40 9.14
CA MET A 243 -3.41 35.08 9.42
C MET A 243 -3.43 34.16 8.19
N LEU A 244 -4.52 34.21 7.41
CA LEU A 244 -4.66 33.45 6.18
C LEU A 244 -3.61 33.86 5.14
N GLY A 245 -3.20 35.14 5.09
CA GLY A 245 -2.12 35.60 4.21
C GLY A 245 -0.75 34.99 4.51
N ILE A 246 -0.45 34.70 5.79
CA ILE A 246 0.82 34.11 6.22
C ILE A 246 0.80 32.56 6.12
N THR A 247 -0.39 31.97 6.16
CA THR A 247 -0.59 30.51 6.15
C THR A 247 0.06 29.81 4.94
N PRO A 248 -0.07 30.30 3.69
CA PRO A 248 0.60 29.72 2.52
C PRO A 248 2.13 29.69 2.65
N ALA A 249 2.76 30.72 3.23
CA ALA A 249 4.20 30.76 3.41
C ALA A 249 4.68 29.67 4.39
N CYS A 250 3.93 29.48 5.49
CA CYS A 250 4.18 28.41 6.46
C CYS A 250 4.00 27.02 5.83
N CYS A 251 2.91 26.83 5.07
CA CYS A 251 2.61 25.56 4.39
C CYS A 251 3.65 25.24 3.30
N PHE A 252 4.10 26.25 2.54
CA PHE A 252 5.13 26.09 1.53
C PHE A 252 6.47 25.65 2.15
N ALA A 253 6.90 26.30 3.24
CA ALA A 253 8.11 25.91 3.96
C ALA A 253 8.04 24.45 4.46
N MET A 254 6.89 24.04 5.02
CA MET A 254 6.67 22.69 5.53
C MET A 254 6.59 21.63 4.41
N SER A 255 5.93 21.95 3.30
CA SER A 255 5.82 21.05 2.14
C SER A 255 7.19 20.82 1.51
N LEU A 256 7.95 21.90 1.31
CA LEU A 256 9.31 21.83 0.76
C LEU A 256 10.26 21.04 1.67
N LEU A 257 10.15 21.22 2.99
CA LEU A 257 10.88 20.39 3.96
C LEU A 257 10.56 18.91 3.79
N SER A 258 9.27 18.57 3.77
CA SER A 258 8.80 17.19 3.70
C SER A 258 9.26 16.49 2.41
N GLU A 259 9.14 17.15 1.27
CA GLU A 259 9.58 16.63 -0.02
C GLU A 259 11.10 16.42 -0.07
N ARG A 260 11.88 17.45 0.28
CA ARG A 260 13.35 17.38 0.21
C ARG A 260 13.88 16.31 1.16
N MET A 261 13.29 16.20 2.35
CA MET A 261 13.69 15.20 3.33
C MET A 261 13.38 13.78 2.84
N GLU A 262 12.22 13.54 2.22
CA GLU A 262 11.87 12.24 1.65
C GLU A 262 12.80 11.86 0.49
N SER A 263 13.04 12.77 -0.46
CA SER A 263 13.91 12.51 -1.62
C SER A 263 15.36 12.18 -1.23
N ILE A 264 15.92 12.92 -0.26
CA ILE A 264 17.29 12.66 0.22
C ILE A 264 17.33 11.37 1.04
N THR A 265 16.31 11.10 1.88
CA THR A 265 16.23 9.85 2.66
C THR A 265 16.12 8.62 1.75
N PHE A 266 15.40 8.73 0.63
CA PHE A 266 15.32 7.66 -0.35
C PHE A 266 16.70 7.34 -0.98
N LYS A 267 17.44 8.37 -1.40
CA LYS A 267 18.80 8.22 -1.94
C LYS A 267 19.79 7.68 -0.89
N GLU A 268 19.66 8.15 0.34
CA GLU A 268 20.42 7.64 1.50
C GLU A 268 20.16 6.13 1.68
N PHE A 269 18.90 5.68 1.65
CA PHE A 269 18.57 4.26 1.76
C PHE A 269 19.04 3.41 0.57
N ASP A 270 19.02 3.94 -0.66
CA ASP A 270 19.52 3.22 -1.84
C ASP A 270 21.01 2.90 -1.73
N ASP A 271 21.83 3.88 -1.31
CA ASP A 271 23.27 3.68 -1.12
C ASP A 271 23.59 2.82 0.11
N VAL A 272 22.86 2.98 1.21
CA VAL A 272 22.97 2.09 2.38
C VAL A 272 22.56 0.66 2.02
N GLY A 273 21.57 0.49 1.14
CA GLY A 273 21.15 -0.81 0.62
C GLY A 273 22.26 -1.52 -0.16
N LYS A 274 22.99 -0.80 -1.02
CA LYS A 274 24.16 -1.33 -1.74
C LYS A 274 25.28 -1.76 -0.80
N ALA A 275 25.57 -0.94 0.21
CA ALA A 275 26.54 -1.30 1.25
C ALA A 275 26.08 -2.55 2.03
N GLY A 276 24.78 -2.65 2.34
CA GLY A 276 24.16 -3.82 2.96
C GLY A 276 24.34 -5.09 2.12
N ALA A 277 24.15 -5.00 0.81
CA ALA A 277 24.35 -6.13 -0.11
C ALA A 277 25.81 -6.62 -0.14
N ILE A 278 26.79 -5.70 -0.12
CA ILE A 278 28.23 -6.06 -0.03
C ILE A 278 28.52 -6.78 1.29
N ALA A 279 27.96 -6.29 2.40
CA ALA A 279 28.14 -6.92 3.70
C ALA A 279 27.49 -8.31 3.75
N GLU A 280 26.30 -8.47 3.16
CA GLU A 280 25.61 -9.74 3.04
C GLU A 280 26.42 -10.75 2.22
N GLU A 281 26.95 -10.35 1.06
CA GLU A 281 27.84 -11.16 0.22
C GLU A 281 29.09 -11.61 0.99
N ALA A 282 29.73 -10.69 1.72
CA ALA A 282 30.92 -11.00 2.52
C ALA A 282 30.64 -12.01 3.64
N ILE A 283 29.51 -11.87 4.33
CA ILE A 283 29.13 -12.73 5.46
C ILE A 283 28.71 -14.11 4.97
N LEU A 284 27.89 -14.19 3.92
CA LEU A 284 27.50 -15.46 3.31
C LEU A 284 28.70 -16.20 2.71
N GLY A 285 29.61 -15.45 2.09
CA GLY A 285 30.84 -15.95 1.47
C GLY A 285 32.05 -16.04 2.40
N VAL A 286 31.88 -15.99 3.72
CA VAL A 286 33.00 -15.78 4.68
C VAL A 286 34.17 -16.75 4.50
N ARG A 287 33.90 -18.03 4.20
CA ARG A 287 34.94 -19.04 3.97
C ARG A 287 35.77 -18.73 2.71
N THR A 288 35.11 -18.28 1.65
CA THR A 288 35.77 -17.90 0.38
C THR A 288 36.58 -16.62 0.56
N VAL A 289 36.01 -15.60 1.23
CA VAL A 289 36.71 -14.36 1.52
C VAL A 289 37.97 -14.62 2.35
N GLN A 290 37.87 -15.48 3.38
CA GLN A 290 39.04 -15.89 4.18
C GLN A 290 40.05 -16.71 3.38
N ALA A 291 39.60 -17.65 2.55
CA ALA A 291 40.49 -18.47 1.72
C ALA A 291 41.26 -17.64 0.68
N CYS A 292 40.64 -16.57 0.17
CA CYS A 292 41.25 -15.64 -0.77
C CYS A 292 41.99 -14.46 -0.10
N ASN A 293 42.02 -14.39 1.24
CA ASN A 293 42.57 -13.27 2.01
C ASN A 293 42.00 -11.89 1.61
N GLY A 294 40.71 -11.85 1.26
CA GLY A 294 40.02 -10.67 0.72
C GLY A 294 39.29 -9.80 1.76
N GLN A 295 39.58 -9.96 3.05
CA GLN A 295 38.87 -9.25 4.13
C GLN A 295 39.02 -7.73 4.01
N GLU A 296 40.24 -7.24 3.78
CA GLU A 296 40.51 -5.79 3.66
C GLU A 296 39.82 -5.20 2.42
N GLU A 297 39.83 -5.93 1.29
CA GLU A 297 39.16 -5.50 0.06
C GLU A 297 37.64 -5.36 0.27
N MET A 298 37.00 -6.31 0.96
CA MET A 298 35.57 -6.22 1.26
C MET A 298 35.25 -5.07 2.20
N VAL A 299 36.10 -4.80 3.20
CA VAL A 299 35.95 -3.65 4.11
C VAL A 299 36.11 -2.33 3.37
N GLU A 300 37.06 -2.24 2.45
CA GLU A 300 37.27 -1.05 1.62
C GLU A 300 36.07 -0.80 0.71
N ARG A 301 35.57 -1.83 0.02
CA ARG A 301 34.35 -1.75 -0.82
C ARG A 301 33.14 -1.31 -0.01
N TYR A 302 32.94 -1.88 1.18
CA TYR A 302 31.86 -1.48 2.08
C TYR A 302 31.99 -0.01 2.52
N SER A 303 33.21 0.40 2.91
CA SER A 303 33.50 1.77 3.34
C SER A 303 33.32 2.79 2.22
N ALA A 304 33.67 2.44 0.98
CA ALA A 304 33.51 3.28 -0.19
C ALA A 304 32.03 3.56 -0.51
N GLU A 305 31.16 2.55 -0.41
CA GLU A 305 29.71 2.76 -0.58
C GLU A 305 29.09 3.55 0.59
N LEU A 306 29.51 3.27 1.83
CA LEU A 306 29.07 4.07 2.99
C LEU A 306 29.46 5.54 2.87
N ALA A 307 30.64 5.84 2.32
CA ALA A 307 31.08 7.23 2.12
C ALA A 307 30.17 8.01 1.15
N LYS A 308 29.59 7.34 0.15
CA LYS A 308 28.58 7.94 -0.73
C LYS A 308 27.29 8.25 0.04
N GLY A 309 26.79 7.28 0.82
CA GLY A 309 25.63 7.47 1.68
C GLY A 309 25.80 8.60 2.71
N LYS A 310 27.00 8.74 3.29
CA LYS A 310 27.34 9.84 4.23
C LYS A 310 27.09 11.22 3.63
N LYS A 311 27.37 11.43 2.34
CA LYS A 311 27.13 12.72 1.66
C LYS A 311 25.64 13.09 1.69
N PHE A 312 24.76 12.13 1.44
CA PHE A 312 23.31 12.33 1.52
C PHE A 312 22.84 12.57 2.95
N GLY A 313 23.41 11.87 3.94
CA GLY A 313 23.15 12.13 5.36
C GLY A 313 23.50 13.56 5.79
N ILE A 314 24.64 14.09 5.34
CA ILE A 314 25.04 15.49 5.61
C ILE A 314 24.10 16.47 4.92
N GLN A 315 23.74 16.22 3.65
CA GLN A 315 22.79 17.07 2.91
C GLN A 315 21.41 17.08 3.58
N LYS A 316 20.95 15.93 4.08
CA LYS A 316 19.70 15.80 4.85
C LYS A 316 19.72 16.67 6.10
N GLY A 317 20.82 16.63 6.87
CA GLY A 317 21.00 17.49 8.04
C GLY A 317 20.93 18.97 7.69
N TYR A 318 21.62 19.39 6.61
CA TYR A 318 21.61 20.77 6.14
C TYR A 318 20.20 21.25 5.73
N TRP A 319 19.51 20.50 4.87
CA TRP A 319 18.17 20.88 4.40
C TRP A 319 17.13 20.83 5.51
N SER A 320 17.21 19.84 6.41
CA SER A 320 16.33 19.73 7.57
C SER A 320 16.51 20.92 8.52
N GLY A 321 17.76 21.30 8.82
CA GLY A 321 18.05 22.47 9.65
C GLY A 321 17.60 23.79 9.01
N LEU A 322 17.91 24.01 7.73
CA LEU A 322 17.56 25.24 7.01
C LEU A 322 16.04 25.41 6.85
N LEU A 323 15.36 24.40 6.31
CA LEU A 323 13.91 24.47 6.05
C LEU A 323 13.09 24.35 7.35
N GLY A 324 13.55 23.56 8.31
CA GLY A 324 12.98 23.53 9.66
C GLY A 324 13.08 24.88 10.37
N GLY A 325 14.25 25.53 10.30
CA GLY A 325 14.43 26.88 10.82
C GLY A 325 13.54 27.90 10.13
N LEU A 326 13.42 27.83 8.80
CA LEU A 326 12.53 28.70 8.01
C LEU A 326 11.05 28.50 8.40
N PHE A 327 10.62 27.26 8.62
CA PHE A 327 9.28 26.95 9.11
C PHE A 327 9.03 27.58 10.49
N PHE A 328 9.95 27.40 11.45
CA PHE A 328 9.82 28.01 12.78
C PHE A 328 9.83 29.55 12.73
N PHE A 329 10.61 30.14 11.81
CA PHE A 329 10.59 31.58 11.58
C PHE A 329 9.19 32.06 11.16
N PHE A 330 8.57 31.43 10.15
CA PHE A 330 7.21 31.78 9.73
C PHE A 330 6.16 31.49 10.80
N LEU A 331 6.33 30.42 11.58
CA LEU A 331 5.46 30.08 12.70
C LEU A 331 5.48 31.17 13.79
N LEU A 332 6.67 31.64 14.17
CA LEU A 332 6.82 32.72 15.15
C LEU A 332 6.34 34.06 14.59
N LEU A 333 6.59 34.33 13.31
CA LEU A 333 6.06 35.51 12.62
C LEU A 333 4.53 35.51 12.60
N PHE A 334 3.91 34.36 12.32
CA PHE A 334 2.46 34.15 12.34
C PHE A 334 1.88 34.52 13.71
N ILE A 335 2.47 33.98 14.79
CA ILE A 335 2.05 34.28 16.17
C ILE A 335 2.31 35.76 16.52
N GLY A 336 3.46 36.30 16.12
CA GLY A 336 3.85 37.68 16.41
C GLY A 336 2.96 38.71 15.74
N ILE A 337 2.71 38.57 14.42
CA ILE A 337 1.80 39.44 13.67
C ILE A 337 0.38 39.30 14.19
N GLY A 338 -0.06 38.07 14.51
CA GLY A 338 -1.38 37.82 15.07
C GLY A 338 -1.60 38.54 16.38
N ASN A 339 -0.64 38.47 17.29
CA ASN A 339 -0.72 39.19 18.56
C ASN A 339 -0.60 40.70 18.39
N LEU A 340 0.28 41.20 17.52
CA LEU A 340 0.44 42.64 17.28
C LEU A 340 -0.84 43.27 16.72
N TYR A 341 -1.40 42.66 15.67
CA TYR A 341 -2.63 43.14 15.05
C TYR A 341 -3.83 42.92 15.97
N GLY A 342 -3.92 41.75 16.63
CA GLY A 342 -4.96 41.46 17.62
C GLY A 342 -4.97 42.45 18.79
N ALA A 343 -3.79 42.81 19.32
CA ALA A 343 -3.67 43.82 20.36
C ALA A 343 -4.09 45.22 19.87
N TRP A 344 -3.80 45.57 18.62
CA TRP A 344 -4.29 46.81 18.01
C TRP A 344 -5.82 46.81 17.87
N LEU A 345 -6.44 45.71 17.43
CA LEU A 345 -7.89 45.54 17.36
C LEU A 345 -8.57 45.62 18.74
N LEU A 346 -7.91 45.09 19.78
CA LEU A 346 -8.35 45.24 21.18
C LEU A 346 -8.34 46.71 21.62
N LYS A 347 -7.26 47.44 21.29
CA LYS A 347 -7.12 48.87 21.63
C LYS A 347 -8.20 49.73 20.95
N VAL A 348 -8.58 49.41 19.72
CA VAL A 348 -9.63 50.12 18.96
C VAL A 348 -11.04 49.72 19.42
N GLY A 349 -11.17 48.72 20.30
CA GLY A 349 -12.45 48.27 20.85
C GLY A 349 -13.24 47.35 19.92
N VAL A 350 -12.58 46.76 18.90
CA VAL A 350 -13.22 45.77 18.02
C VAL A 350 -13.35 44.43 18.75
N PHE A 351 -12.31 44.01 19.47
CA PHE A 351 -12.41 42.89 20.41
C PHE A 351 -12.93 43.37 21.76
N THR A 352 -13.92 42.67 22.30
CA THR A 352 -14.42 42.92 23.66
C THR A 352 -13.55 42.22 24.71
N ASN A 353 -13.06 41.01 24.42
CA ASN A 353 -12.23 40.25 25.36
C ASN A 353 -10.86 39.91 24.76
N PRO A 354 -9.77 39.95 25.57
CA PRO A 354 -8.43 39.62 25.08
C PRO A 354 -8.25 38.16 24.61
N GLY A 355 -8.98 37.24 25.22
CA GLY A 355 -8.93 35.80 24.94
C GLY A 355 -9.48 35.42 23.57
N ASP A 356 -10.39 36.23 23.00
CA ASP A 356 -10.98 36.00 21.68
C ASP A 356 -9.91 36.11 20.57
N ILE A 357 -8.89 36.93 20.80
CA ILE A 357 -7.70 37.04 19.93
C ILE A 357 -6.94 35.72 19.92
N PHE A 358 -6.70 35.14 21.09
CA PHE A 358 -5.99 33.87 21.22
C PHE A 358 -6.80 32.71 20.62
N VAL A 359 -8.14 32.71 20.74
CA VAL A 359 -8.99 31.73 20.05
C VAL A 359 -8.71 31.76 18.55
N CYS A 360 -8.75 32.96 17.93
CA CYS A 360 -8.55 33.12 16.50
C CYS A 360 -7.15 32.67 16.06
N ILE A 361 -6.10 33.10 16.78
CA ILE A 361 -4.70 32.77 16.44
C ILE A 361 -4.45 31.26 16.59
N PHE A 362 -4.81 30.67 17.74
CA PHE A 362 -4.56 29.24 17.98
C PHE A 362 -5.41 28.33 17.11
N SER A 363 -6.67 28.69 16.84
CA SER A 363 -7.52 27.92 15.92
C SER A 363 -6.88 27.88 14.53
N MET A 364 -6.53 29.04 13.98
CA MET A 364 -5.90 29.12 12.65
C MET A 364 -4.54 28.42 12.61
N LEU A 365 -3.73 28.52 13.69
CA LEU A 365 -2.45 27.83 13.80
C LEU A 365 -2.59 26.31 13.71
N VAL A 366 -3.57 25.75 14.43
CA VAL A 366 -3.87 24.31 14.40
C VAL A 366 -4.27 23.89 12.98
N GLY A 367 -5.14 24.66 12.32
CA GLY A 367 -5.52 24.44 10.92
C GLY A 367 -4.33 24.42 9.96
N ALA A 368 -3.47 25.44 10.04
CA ALA A 368 -2.27 25.57 9.22
C ALA A 368 -1.28 24.42 9.45
N TYR A 369 -1.08 24.01 10.71
CA TYR A 369 -0.18 22.93 11.08
C TYR A 369 -0.59 21.59 10.44
N PHE A 370 -1.88 21.26 10.46
CA PHE A 370 -2.36 20.01 9.84
C PHE A 370 -2.35 20.06 8.31
N LEU A 371 -2.54 21.22 7.69
CA LEU A 371 -2.35 21.33 6.24
C LEU A 371 -0.92 20.93 5.86
N GLY A 372 0.08 21.29 6.69
CA GLY A 372 1.46 20.84 6.54
C GLY A 372 1.66 19.33 6.69
N LEU A 373 0.86 18.65 7.52
CA LEU A 373 0.93 17.20 7.74
C LEU A 373 0.01 16.38 6.82
N ALA A 374 -0.85 17.02 6.01
CA ALA A 374 -1.77 16.31 5.12
C ALA A 374 -1.03 15.54 4.00
N SER A 375 0.11 16.07 3.54
CA SER A 375 0.93 15.51 2.46
C SER A 375 1.31 14.04 2.66
N PRO A 376 2.01 13.64 3.74
CA PRO A 376 2.41 12.25 3.96
C PRO A 376 1.21 11.30 4.09
N HIS A 377 0.10 11.76 4.70
CA HIS A 377 -1.11 10.95 4.83
C HIS A 377 -1.78 10.71 3.48
N LEU A 378 -1.83 11.73 2.63
CA LEU A 378 -2.37 11.60 1.28
C LEU A 378 -1.52 10.64 0.43
N MET A 379 -0.19 10.74 0.53
CA MET A 379 0.72 9.85 -0.20
C MET A 379 0.55 8.38 0.20
N ALA A 380 0.36 8.08 1.48
CA ALA A 380 0.07 6.71 1.93
C ALA A 380 -1.20 6.15 1.28
N VAL A 381 -2.25 6.97 1.17
CA VAL A 381 -3.50 6.58 0.50
C VAL A 381 -3.31 6.39 -1.00
N LEU A 382 -2.54 7.26 -1.67
CA LEU A 382 -2.24 7.14 -3.10
C LEU A 382 -1.40 5.87 -3.40
N ASN A 383 -0.38 5.61 -2.59
CA ASN A 383 0.45 4.41 -2.70
C ASN A 383 -0.37 3.13 -2.48
N ALA A 384 -1.34 3.15 -1.56
CA ALA A 384 -2.27 2.04 -1.38
C ALA A 384 -3.13 1.77 -2.63
N ARG A 385 -3.57 2.81 -3.36
CA ARG A 385 -4.32 2.66 -4.61
C ARG A 385 -3.49 2.03 -5.72
N VAL A 386 -2.20 2.37 -5.81
CA VAL A 386 -1.29 1.76 -6.79
C VAL A 386 -1.01 0.30 -6.41
N ALA A 387 -0.71 0.03 -5.15
CA ALA A 387 -0.45 -1.31 -4.65
C ALA A 387 -1.66 -2.25 -4.82
N ALA A 388 -2.86 -1.76 -4.53
CA ALA A 388 -4.10 -2.50 -4.74
C ALA A 388 -4.37 -2.81 -6.21
N ALA A 389 -4.01 -1.93 -7.15
CA ALA A 389 -4.19 -2.21 -8.58
C ALA A 389 -3.42 -3.47 -9.02
N THR A 390 -2.16 -3.62 -8.60
CA THR A 390 -1.34 -4.80 -8.89
C THR A 390 -1.91 -6.09 -8.28
N ILE A 391 -2.36 -6.02 -7.03
CA ILE A 391 -2.98 -7.17 -6.35
C ILE A 391 -4.32 -7.55 -7.01
N TYR A 392 -5.16 -6.57 -7.33
CA TYR A 392 -6.48 -6.81 -7.91
C TYR A 392 -6.38 -7.31 -9.35
N GLN A 393 -5.42 -6.84 -10.14
CA GLN A 393 -5.15 -7.39 -11.48
C GLN A 393 -4.86 -8.89 -11.43
N THR A 394 -4.09 -9.34 -10.44
CA THR A 394 -3.81 -10.77 -10.25
C THR A 394 -5.06 -11.52 -9.78
N ILE A 395 -5.88 -10.93 -8.91
CA ILE A 395 -7.12 -11.54 -8.42
C ILE A 395 -8.17 -11.68 -9.54
N ASP A 396 -8.31 -10.65 -10.37
CA ASP A 396 -9.32 -10.59 -11.43
C ASP A 396 -8.89 -11.35 -12.70
N ARG A 397 -7.62 -11.79 -12.79
CA ARG A 397 -7.13 -12.61 -13.91
C ARG A 397 -7.76 -14.01 -13.87
N VAL A 398 -8.55 -14.32 -14.89
CA VAL A 398 -9.04 -15.68 -15.18
C VAL A 398 -8.05 -16.38 -16.13
N PRO A 399 -7.44 -17.51 -15.75
CA PRO A 399 -6.52 -18.24 -16.63
C PRO A 399 -7.29 -18.95 -17.74
N LYS A 400 -6.71 -19.03 -18.95
CA LYS A 400 -7.25 -19.82 -20.08
C LYS A 400 -7.43 -21.30 -19.72
N ILE A 401 -6.45 -21.88 -19.04
CA ILE A 401 -6.49 -23.24 -18.52
C ILE A 401 -6.82 -23.13 -17.03
N ASP A 402 -8.09 -23.30 -16.71
CA ASP A 402 -8.60 -23.13 -15.35
C ASP A 402 -8.85 -24.48 -14.67
N VAL A 403 -8.07 -24.76 -13.63
CA VAL A 403 -8.15 -26.00 -12.84
C VAL A 403 -9.46 -26.08 -12.03
N TYR A 404 -10.10 -24.95 -11.76
CA TYR A 404 -11.36 -24.89 -11.02
C TYR A 404 -12.60 -24.82 -11.94
N SER A 405 -12.41 -24.89 -13.26
CA SER A 405 -13.53 -24.95 -14.19
C SER A 405 -14.26 -26.30 -14.06
N ASN A 406 -15.59 -26.25 -14.12
CA ASN A 406 -16.42 -27.45 -14.23
C ASN A 406 -16.66 -27.87 -15.68
N GLU A 407 -16.07 -27.15 -16.63
CA GLU A 407 -16.14 -27.46 -18.05
C GLU A 407 -15.19 -28.62 -18.39
N GLY A 408 -15.60 -29.47 -19.33
CA GLY A 408 -14.82 -30.63 -19.79
C GLY A 408 -15.51 -31.97 -19.50
N GLU A 409 -15.13 -32.98 -20.28
CA GLU A 409 -15.66 -34.34 -20.13
C GLU A 409 -14.93 -35.10 -19.02
N ARG A 410 -15.69 -35.85 -18.21
CA ARG A 410 -15.15 -36.74 -17.16
C ARG A 410 -15.45 -38.19 -17.54
N PRO A 411 -14.60 -38.83 -18.37
CA PRO A 411 -14.85 -40.18 -18.84
C PRO A 411 -14.82 -41.18 -17.68
N PRO A 412 -15.84 -42.04 -17.50
CA PRO A 412 -15.92 -42.94 -16.35
C PRO A 412 -14.86 -44.05 -16.37
N ASN A 413 -14.48 -44.52 -17.58
CA ASN A 413 -13.52 -45.61 -17.76
C ASN A 413 -12.49 -45.25 -18.86
N PRO A 414 -11.40 -44.53 -18.54
CA PRO A 414 -10.37 -44.20 -19.51
C PRO A 414 -9.55 -45.45 -19.88
N VAL A 415 -9.53 -45.81 -21.17
CA VAL A 415 -8.78 -46.97 -21.71
C VAL A 415 -7.26 -46.74 -21.69
N GLY A 416 -6.81 -45.47 -21.61
CA GLY A 416 -5.41 -45.11 -21.46
C GLY A 416 -4.59 -45.06 -22.76
N ARG A 417 -5.24 -45.06 -23.92
CA ARG A 417 -4.56 -44.84 -25.22
C ARG A 417 -4.20 -43.36 -25.38
N VAL A 418 -2.92 -43.04 -25.61
CA VAL A 418 -2.43 -41.65 -25.74
C VAL A 418 -1.90 -41.44 -27.16
N VAL A 419 -2.35 -40.36 -27.82
CA VAL A 419 -1.99 -40.04 -29.20
C VAL A 419 -1.55 -38.59 -29.29
N PHE A 420 -0.33 -38.36 -29.76
CA PHE A 420 0.19 -37.07 -30.20
C PHE A 420 0.08 -37.01 -31.73
N LYS A 421 -0.67 -36.04 -32.27
CA LYS A 421 -0.81 -35.80 -33.71
C LYS A 421 -0.26 -34.41 -34.04
N ASP A 422 0.80 -34.37 -34.84
CA ASP A 422 1.49 -33.16 -35.35
C ASP A 422 1.70 -32.07 -34.28
N VAL A 423 2.23 -32.45 -33.13
CA VAL A 423 2.33 -31.53 -31.99
C VAL A 423 3.47 -30.53 -32.17
N HIS A 424 3.12 -29.25 -32.15
CA HIS A 424 4.04 -28.11 -32.13
C HIS A 424 3.96 -27.41 -30.77
N PHE A 425 5.10 -27.08 -30.17
CA PHE A 425 5.13 -26.45 -28.84
C PHE A 425 6.26 -25.43 -28.70
N ARG A 426 5.98 -24.35 -27.97
CA ARG A 426 6.90 -23.27 -27.59
C ARG A 426 6.62 -22.87 -26.14
N TYR A 427 7.66 -22.59 -25.36
CA TYR A 427 7.46 -22.02 -24.02
C TYR A 427 7.05 -20.55 -24.10
N PRO A 428 6.10 -20.07 -23.28
CA PRO A 428 5.68 -18.66 -23.25
C PRO A 428 6.82 -17.69 -22.91
N SER A 429 7.80 -18.12 -22.12
CA SER A 429 8.99 -17.34 -21.76
C SER A 429 9.98 -17.18 -22.93
N ARG A 430 9.90 -18.03 -23.97
CA ARG A 430 10.80 -18.04 -25.13
C ARG A 430 10.04 -18.31 -26.44
N LYS A 431 9.14 -17.40 -26.83
CA LYS A 431 8.32 -17.50 -28.05
C LYS A 431 9.11 -17.74 -29.35
N ASN A 432 10.39 -17.32 -29.38
CA ASN A 432 11.28 -17.44 -30.55
C ASN A 432 11.89 -18.84 -30.71
N VAL A 433 11.85 -19.70 -29.69
CA VAL A 433 12.46 -21.02 -29.72
C VAL A 433 11.37 -22.09 -29.79
N LYS A 434 11.35 -22.84 -30.89
CA LYS A 434 10.42 -23.97 -31.07
C LYS A 434 11.02 -25.23 -30.46
N VAL A 435 10.30 -25.84 -29.51
CA VAL A 435 10.75 -27.02 -28.77
C VAL A 435 10.28 -28.30 -29.43
N LEU A 436 8.99 -28.38 -29.82
CA LEU A 436 8.45 -29.50 -30.57
C LEU A 436 8.13 -29.08 -32.00
N ASN A 437 8.65 -29.84 -32.96
CA ASN A 437 8.56 -29.58 -34.41
C ASN A 437 7.73 -30.64 -35.15
N GLY A 438 6.51 -30.92 -34.68
CA GLY A 438 5.57 -31.80 -35.39
C GLY A 438 5.69 -33.24 -34.89
N LEU A 439 5.57 -33.41 -33.57
CA LEU A 439 5.70 -34.73 -32.94
C LEU A 439 4.45 -35.57 -33.19
N ASN A 440 4.66 -36.76 -33.75
CA ASN A 440 3.63 -37.80 -33.91
C ASN A 440 4.05 -39.03 -33.10
N LEU A 441 3.24 -39.42 -32.12
CA LEU A 441 3.52 -40.56 -31.23
C LEU A 441 2.22 -41.22 -30.81
N VAL A 442 2.17 -42.56 -30.82
CA VAL A 442 1.04 -43.35 -30.34
C VAL A 442 1.52 -44.27 -29.23
N VAL A 443 0.84 -44.26 -28.09
CA VAL A 443 1.09 -45.14 -26.94
C VAL A 443 -0.16 -45.97 -26.70
N GLU A 444 -0.06 -47.28 -26.89
CA GLU A 444 -1.18 -48.20 -26.71
C GLU A 444 -1.38 -48.56 -25.23
N PRO A 445 -2.61 -48.91 -24.80
CA PRO A 445 -2.91 -49.26 -23.41
C PRO A 445 -1.98 -50.36 -22.86
N GLY A 446 -1.42 -50.13 -21.66
CA GLY A 446 -0.54 -51.07 -20.98
C GLY A 446 0.91 -51.09 -21.48
N GLN A 447 1.26 -50.32 -22.51
CA GLN A 447 2.66 -50.17 -22.96
C GLN A 447 3.44 -49.19 -22.09
N THR A 448 4.71 -49.52 -21.83
CA THR A 448 5.69 -48.59 -21.26
C THR A 448 6.58 -48.08 -22.40
N VAL A 449 6.61 -46.76 -22.59
CA VAL A 449 7.44 -46.11 -23.63
C VAL A 449 8.58 -45.35 -22.96
N ALA A 450 9.80 -45.50 -23.49
CA ALA A 450 10.97 -44.77 -23.04
C ALA A 450 11.30 -43.65 -24.05
N LEU A 451 11.38 -42.40 -23.57
CA LEU A 451 11.85 -41.27 -24.35
C LEU A 451 13.35 -41.09 -24.12
N ALA A 452 14.15 -41.46 -25.11
CA ALA A 452 15.59 -41.17 -25.12
C ALA A 452 15.82 -39.88 -25.91
N ALA A 453 16.59 -38.96 -25.34
CA ALA A 453 16.96 -37.71 -25.98
C ALA A 453 18.44 -37.40 -25.73
N GLU A 454 19.08 -36.81 -26.72
CA GLU A 454 20.43 -36.25 -26.59
C GLU A 454 20.34 -34.89 -25.87
N ASN A 455 21.26 -34.60 -24.94
CA ASN A 455 21.26 -33.33 -24.23
C ASN A 455 21.71 -32.22 -25.20
N PRO A 456 20.85 -31.26 -25.58
CA PRO A 456 21.18 -30.26 -26.59
C PRO A 456 22.34 -29.34 -26.21
N ARG A 457 22.73 -29.30 -24.93
CA ARG A 457 23.90 -28.53 -24.45
C ARG A 457 25.24 -29.21 -24.72
N LEU A 458 25.25 -30.50 -25.04
CA LEU A 458 26.46 -31.30 -25.22
C LEU A 458 26.80 -31.56 -26.70
N SER A 459 25.88 -31.33 -27.63
CA SER A 459 26.09 -31.55 -29.07
C SER A 459 26.83 -30.40 -29.78
N GLY A 460 27.43 -29.48 -29.03
CA GLY A 460 28.25 -28.37 -29.51
C GLY A 460 29.73 -28.49 -29.14
N PHE A 461 30.17 -29.66 -28.69
CA PHE A 461 31.58 -30.01 -28.47
C PHE A 461 32.10 -30.96 -29.55
#